data_AF-A0A434AUJ0-F1
#
_entry.id   AF-A0A434AUJ0-F1
#
_cell.length_a   1.000
_cell.length_b   1.000
_cell.length_c   1.000
_cell.angle_alpha   90.00
_cell.angle_beta   90.00
_cell.angle_gamma   90.00
#
_symmetry.space_group_name_H-M   'P 1'
#
loop_
_entity.id
_entity.type
_entity.pdbx_description
1 polymer ?
#
loop_
_entity_poly.entity_id
_entity_poly.type
_entity_poly.pdbx_seq_one_letter_code
_entity_poly.pdbx_strand_id
1 'polypeptide(L)'
;MSKIKEYIIDGYKYAVDMDLEKFFKGNLNKGIRLFGEVGTGKIMILKILCEFMLHANKIIAQYSACYVNNIFERRLTKKERLLVSPLFIDDIGTEQPQINVFGTIKQPIYEILNQRYLDKRFLMFVTTNLSPSQIEERYGDRVRNRLKEMFNVMSMQGESRRY
;
A
#
# COMPACT_ATOMS: atom_id res chain seq x y z
N MET A 1 -3.50 -13.43 31.30
CA MET A 1 -2.92 -13.70 29.96
C MET A 1 -3.67 -14.76 29.14
N SER A 2 -4.68 -15.48 29.68
CA SER A 2 -5.40 -16.54 28.96
C SER A 2 -6.54 -16.05 28.04
N LYS A 3 -7.36 -15.07 28.47
CA LYS A 3 -8.54 -14.62 27.69
C LYS A 3 -8.21 -13.93 26.36
N ILE A 4 -7.10 -13.19 26.27
CA ILE A 4 -6.73 -12.47 25.03
C ILE A 4 -6.33 -13.45 23.92
N LYS A 5 -5.66 -14.56 24.26
CA LYS A 5 -5.34 -15.61 23.28
C LYS A 5 -6.59 -16.31 22.77
N GLU A 6 -7.58 -16.57 23.62
CA GLU A 6 -8.87 -17.14 23.21
C GLU A 6 -9.62 -16.21 22.26
N TYR A 7 -9.73 -14.90 22.55
CA TYR A 7 -10.37 -13.95 21.65
C TYR A 7 -9.67 -13.83 20.30
N ILE A 8 -8.33 -13.91 20.28
CA ILE A 8 -7.55 -13.86 19.03
C ILE A 8 -7.76 -15.16 18.22
N ILE A 9 -7.81 -16.32 18.88
CA ILE A 9 -8.02 -17.62 18.23
C ILE A 9 -9.47 -17.77 17.73
N ASP A 10 -10.46 -17.30 18.49
CA ASP A 10 -11.87 -17.31 18.07
C ASP A 10 -12.12 -16.33 16.92
N GLY A 11 -11.50 -15.14 16.96
CA GLY A 11 -11.49 -14.21 15.82
C GLY A 11 -10.83 -14.81 14.57
N TYR A 12 -9.77 -15.61 14.76
CA TYR A 12 -9.09 -16.31 13.67
C TYR A 12 -9.96 -17.44 13.09
N LYS A 13 -10.64 -18.24 13.92
CA LYS A 13 -11.58 -19.28 13.47
C LYS A 13 -12.77 -18.68 12.71
N TYR A 14 -13.34 -17.58 13.21
CA TYR A 14 -14.42 -16.87 12.51
C TYR A 14 -14.00 -16.31 11.14
N ALA A 15 -12.74 -15.88 11.01
CA ALA A 15 -12.22 -15.36 9.74
C ALA A 15 -11.91 -16.46 8.70
N VAL A 16 -11.66 -17.71 9.14
CA VAL A 16 -11.30 -18.82 8.25
C VAL A 16 -12.53 -19.46 7.57
N ASP A 17 -13.70 -19.44 8.22
CA ASP A 17 -14.96 -19.96 7.66
C ASP A 17 -15.87 -18.89 7.04
N MET A 18 -15.43 -17.62 7.02
CA MET A 18 -16.19 -16.54 6.38
C MET A 18 -16.07 -16.62 4.86
N ASP A 19 -17.22 -16.67 4.21
CA ASP A 19 -17.38 -16.28 2.82
C ASP A 19 -17.11 -14.76 2.71
N LEU A 20 -15.82 -14.41 2.60
CA LEU A 20 -15.33 -13.03 2.58
C LEU A 20 -16.00 -12.21 1.47
N GLU A 21 -16.45 -12.85 0.39
CA GLU A 21 -17.16 -12.19 -0.71
C GLU A 21 -18.53 -11.64 -0.27
N LYS A 22 -19.18 -12.21 0.75
CA LYS A 22 -20.44 -11.69 1.30
C LYS A 22 -20.28 -10.41 2.11
N PHE A 23 -19.11 -10.19 2.70
CA PHE A 23 -18.86 -9.06 3.60
C PHE A 23 -17.98 -7.98 2.97
N PHE A 24 -17.07 -8.37 2.09
CA PHE A 24 -16.20 -7.46 1.36
C PHE A 24 -16.73 -7.22 -0.04
N LYS A 25 -17.33 -6.04 -0.26
CA LYS A 25 -17.81 -5.61 -1.59
C LYS A 25 -16.69 -5.24 -2.58
N GLY A 26 -15.43 -5.41 -2.19
CA GLY A 26 -14.28 -5.12 -3.05
C GLY A 26 -13.77 -6.36 -3.79
N ASN A 27 -12.69 -6.20 -4.54
CA ASN A 27 -12.06 -7.30 -5.28
C ASN A 27 -10.86 -7.84 -4.50
N LEU A 28 -10.91 -9.11 -4.09
CA LEU A 28 -9.85 -9.76 -3.30
C LEU A 28 -8.51 -9.90 -4.05
N ASN A 29 -8.49 -9.76 -5.37
CA ASN A 29 -7.28 -9.77 -6.19
C ASN A 29 -6.62 -8.39 -6.30
N LYS A 30 -7.22 -7.35 -5.73
CA LYS A 30 -6.67 -5.99 -5.70
C LYS A 30 -6.02 -5.67 -4.36
N GLY A 31 -5.05 -4.77 -4.39
CA GLY A 31 -4.45 -4.18 -3.20
C GLY A 31 -5.42 -3.30 -2.41
N ILE A 32 -4.93 -2.67 -1.36
CA ILE A 32 -5.68 -1.68 -0.58
C ILE A 32 -5.01 -0.31 -0.66
N ARG A 33 -5.76 0.70 -1.05
CA ARG A 33 -5.33 2.10 -1.02
C ARG A 33 -6.19 2.88 -0.03
N LEU A 34 -5.57 3.35 1.04
CA LEU A 34 -6.20 4.27 1.99
C LEU A 34 -5.81 5.70 1.66
N PHE A 35 -6.79 6.58 1.49
CA PHE A 35 -6.54 8.00 1.30
C PHE A 35 -7.39 8.86 2.23
N GLY A 36 -6.90 10.03 2.62
CA GLY A 36 -7.64 10.92 3.54
C GLY A 36 -6.71 11.83 4.32
N GLU A 37 -7.23 12.55 5.30
CA GLU A 37 -6.46 13.55 6.05
C GLU A 37 -5.44 12.94 7.01
N VAL A 38 -4.46 13.75 7.41
CA VAL A 38 -3.41 13.37 8.37
C VAL A 38 -4.05 13.02 9.72
N GLY A 39 -3.52 11.99 10.39
CA GLY A 39 -3.99 11.61 11.74
C GLY A 39 -5.24 10.72 11.79
N THR A 40 -5.84 10.37 10.65
CA THR A 40 -7.03 9.50 10.57
C THR A 40 -6.77 8.01 10.87
N GLY A 41 -5.51 7.59 11.00
CA GLY A 41 -5.14 6.21 11.34
C GLY A 41 -4.86 5.28 10.16
N LYS A 42 -4.73 5.80 8.92
CA LYS A 42 -4.40 5.03 7.70
C LYS A 42 -3.24 4.03 7.91
N ILE A 43 -2.14 4.53 8.46
CA ILE A 43 -0.92 3.74 8.70
C ILE A 43 -1.18 2.65 9.73
N MET A 44 -1.92 2.95 10.80
CA MET A 44 -2.21 1.98 11.86
C MET A 44 -3.01 0.79 11.31
N ILE A 45 -4.05 1.04 10.51
CA ILE A 45 -4.87 -0.02 9.91
C ILE A 45 -4.02 -0.93 9.01
N LEU A 46 -3.21 -0.36 8.12
CA LEU A 46 -2.39 -1.17 7.22
C LEU A 46 -1.25 -1.90 7.93
N LYS A 47 -0.69 -1.32 9.01
CA LYS A 47 0.29 -2.03 9.85
C LYS A 47 -0.33 -3.24 10.53
N ILE A 48 -1.53 -3.10 11.09
CA ILE A 48 -2.27 -4.24 11.66
C ILE A 48 -2.49 -5.32 10.59
N LEU A 49 -2.89 -4.93 9.38
CA LEU A 49 -3.05 -5.87 8.27
C LEU A 49 -1.73 -6.56 7.90
N CYS A 50 -0.61 -5.85 7.86
CA CYS A 50 0.71 -6.44 7.64
C CYS A 50 1.07 -7.48 8.71
N GLU A 51 0.76 -7.22 9.99
CA GLU A 51 0.97 -8.19 11.08
C GLU A 51 0.10 -9.45 10.89
N PHE A 52 -1.17 -9.28 10.50
CA PHE A 52 -2.02 -10.43 10.15
C PHE A 52 -1.47 -11.24 8.97
N MET A 53 -0.95 -10.57 7.94
CA MET A 53 -0.34 -11.23 6.79
C MET A 53 0.93 -11.98 7.17
N LEU A 54 1.70 -11.46 8.12
CA LEU A 54 2.88 -12.15 8.67
C LEU A 54 2.50 -13.47 9.35
N HIS A 55 1.41 -13.49 10.12
CA HIS A 55 0.87 -14.73 10.70
C HIS A 55 0.44 -15.76 9.64
N ALA A 56 0.09 -15.31 8.44
CA ALA A 56 -0.19 -16.14 7.27
C ALA A 56 1.07 -16.46 6.43
N ASN A 57 2.29 -16.29 6.99
CA ASN A 57 3.58 -16.48 6.31
C ASN A 57 3.78 -15.59 5.06
N LYS A 58 3.09 -14.47 4.97
CA LYS A 58 3.25 -13.48 3.89
C LYS A 58 3.95 -12.24 4.41
N ILE A 59 5.26 -12.15 4.13
CA ILE A 59 6.06 -10.99 4.49
C ILE A 59 5.80 -9.85 3.50
N ILE A 60 5.30 -8.72 4.01
CA ILE A 60 5.10 -7.49 3.24
C ILE A 60 6.36 -6.62 3.36
N ALA A 61 6.99 -6.28 2.23
CA ALA A 61 8.06 -5.29 2.21
C ALA A 61 7.45 -3.90 2.43
N GLN A 62 7.97 -3.13 3.39
CA GLN A 62 7.38 -1.83 3.78
C GLN A 62 8.39 -0.71 3.58
N TYR A 63 8.00 0.35 2.86
CA TYR A 63 8.85 1.52 2.60
C TYR A 63 8.01 2.80 2.60
N SER A 64 8.57 3.92 3.06
CA SER A 64 7.98 5.23 2.75
C SER A 64 8.26 5.60 1.29
N ALA A 65 7.39 6.40 0.69
CA ALA A 65 7.57 6.84 -0.69
C ALA A 65 8.90 7.60 -0.88
N CYS A 66 9.30 8.45 0.08
CA CYS A 66 10.61 9.11 0.04
C CYS A 66 11.77 8.11 0.08
N TYR A 67 11.64 7.01 0.83
CA TYR A 67 12.68 5.97 0.84
C TYR A 67 12.73 5.17 -0.45
N VAL A 68 11.61 5.05 -1.19
CA VAL A 68 11.60 4.45 -2.53
C VAL A 68 12.51 5.23 -3.48
N ASN A 69 12.49 6.57 -3.45
CA ASN A 69 13.43 7.38 -4.25
C ASN A 69 14.89 7.05 -3.91
N ASN A 70 15.24 6.95 -2.62
CA ASN A 70 16.58 6.56 -2.18
C ASN A 70 17.01 5.17 -2.71
N ILE A 71 16.07 4.21 -2.80
CA ILE A 71 16.34 2.87 -3.38
C ILE A 71 16.72 3.00 -4.87
N PHE A 72 16.03 3.86 -5.62
CA PHE A 72 16.30 4.09 -7.03
C PHE A 72 17.65 4.79 -7.25
N GLU A 73 17.93 5.85 -6.50
CA GLU A 73 19.16 6.64 -6.60
C GLU A 73 20.40 5.78 -6.31
N ARG A 74 20.35 5.02 -5.21
CA ARG A 74 21.51 4.25 -4.74
C ARG A 74 21.64 2.85 -5.35
N ARG A 75 20.76 2.49 -6.31
CA ARG A 75 20.67 1.14 -6.92
C ARG A 75 20.75 0.02 -5.88
N LEU A 76 20.05 0.18 -4.75
CA LEU A 76 20.13 -0.79 -3.67
C LEU A 76 19.59 -2.14 -4.13
N THR A 77 20.16 -3.24 -3.61
CA THR A 77 19.67 -4.62 -3.82
C THR A 77 18.19 -4.80 -3.45
N LYS A 78 17.63 -3.88 -2.66
CA LYS A 78 16.22 -3.82 -2.30
C LYS A 78 15.29 -3.49 -3.49
N LYS A 79 15.81 -3.05 -4.65
CA LYS A 79 14.98 -2.68 -5.80
C LYS A 79 14.15 -3.86 -6.33
N GLU A 80 14.70 -5.07 -6.32
CA GLU A 80 13.96 -6.28 -6.73
C GLU A 80 12.76 -6.54 -5.83
N ARG A 81 12.90 -6.30 -4.51
CA ARG A 81 11.81 -6.48 -3.54
C ARG A 81 10.62 -5.56 -3.82
N LEU A 82 10.84 -4.38 -4.40
CA LEU A 82 9.77 -3.48 -4.84
C LEU A 82 8.91 -4.10 -5.96
N LEU A 83 9.45 -5.05 -6.72
CA LEU A 83 8.78 -5.66 -7.86
C LEU A 83 8.21 -7.04 -7.53
N VAL A 84 8.93 -7.87 -6.76
CA VAL A 84 8.55 -9.28 -6.56
C VAL A 84 7.76 -9.54 -5.28
N SER A 85 8.08 -8.84 -4.19
CA SER A 85 7.46 -9.08 -2.89
C SER A 85 6.09 -8.41 -2.78
N PRO A 86 5.17 -8.91 -1.94
CA PRO A 86 4.06 -8.10 -1.46
C PRO A 86 4.59 -6.78 -0.88
N LEU A 87 3.92 -5.66 -1.16
CA LEU A 87 4.53 -4.34 -0.97
C LEU A 87 3.58 -3.35 -0.29
N PHE A 88 4.06 -2.71 0.77
CA PHE A 88 3.42 -1.53 1.37
C PHE A 88 4.28 -0.29 1.08
N ILE A 89 3.70 0.70 0.39
CA ILE A 89 4.29 2.03 0.23
C ILE A 89 3.50 3.03 1.07
N ASP A 90 4.18 3.63 2.04
CA ASP A 90 3.60 4.63 2.93
C ASP A 90 3.76 6.06 2.37
N ASP A 91 2.70 6.84 2.47
CA ASP A 91 2.59 8.26 2.14
C ASP A 91 3.04 8.61 0.70
N ILE A 92 2.51 7.88 -0.30
CA ILE A 92 2.65 8.28 -1.72
C ILE A 92 2.12 9.71 -1.89
N GLY A 93 2.92 10.57 -2.51
CA GLY A 93 2.66 12.00 -2.64
C GLY A 93 3.71 12.87 -1.95
N THR A 94 4.47 12.30 -1.02
CA THR A 94 5.49 13.00 -0.25
C THR A 94 6.86 13.01 -0.92
N GLU A 95 7.11 12.04 -1.79
CA GLU A 95 8.37 11.88 -2.52
C GLU A 95 8.44 12.78 -3.75
N GLN A 96 9.64 12.99 -4.29
CA GLN A 96 9.78 13.65 -5.58
C GLN A 96 9.20 12.74 -6.69
N PRO A 97 8.25 13.23 -7.51
CA PRO A 97 7.60 12.40 -8.52
C PRO A 97 8.57 11.96 -9.62
N GLN A 98 9.62 12.75 -9.85
CA GLN A 98 10.73 12.49 -10.76
C GLN A 98 12.05 12.71 -10.05
N ILE A 99 13.03 11.86 -10.31
CA ILE A 99 14.40 11.97 -9.80
C ILE A 99 15.40 11.75 -10.94
N ASN A 100 16.58 12.35 -10.84
CA ASN A 100 17.67 12.11 -11.77
C ASN A 100 18.65 11.08 -11.20
N VAL A 101 18.77 9.94 -11.86
CA VAL A 101 19.67 8.84 -11.48
C VAL A 101 20.72 8.69 -12.58
N PHE A 102 21.90 9.25 -12.37
CA PHE A 102 23.03 9.22 -13.30
C PHE A 102 22.68 9.69 -14.73
N GLY A 103 22.02 10.84 -14.84
CA GLY A 103 21.61 11.42 -16.12
C GLY A 103 20.33 10.83 -16.70
N THR A 104 19.74 9.82 -16.06
CA THR A 104 18.45 9.25 -16.46
C THR A 104 17.34 9.75 -15.54
N ILE A 105 16.32 10.38 -16.12
CA ILE A 105 15.10 10.74 -15.39
C ILE A 105 14.31 9.47 -15.09
N LYS A 106 13.98 9.27 -13.82
CA LYS A 106 13.21 8.15 -13.30
C LYS A 106 11.94 8.65 -12.64
N GLN A 107 10.88 7.84 -12.74
CA GLN A 107 9.59 8.07 -12.08
C GLN A 107 9.29 6.88 -11.18
N PRO A 108 9.86 6.82 -9.97
CA PRO A 108 9.90 5.59 -9.17
C PRO A 108 8.52 4.96 -8.91
N ILE A 109 7.54 5.77 -8.48
CA ILE A 109 6.18 5.29 -8.23
C ILE A 109 5.51 4.77 -9.52
N TYR A 110 5.63 5.51 -10.62
CA TYR A 110 5.10 5.06 -11.92
C TYR A 110 5.77 3.75 -12.38
N GLU A 111 7.10 3.68 -12.34
CA GLU A 111 7.87 2.50 -12.77
C GLU A 111 7.49 1.25 -11.96
N ILE A 112 7.34 1.38 -10.63
CA ILE A 112 6.89 0.27 -9.77
C ILE A 112 5.47 -0.14 -10.11
N LEU A 113 4.52 0.80 -10.14
CA LEU A 113 3.11 0.49 -10.39
C LEU A 113 2.93 -0.13 -11.78
N ASN A 114 3.61 0.41 -12.79
CA ASN A 114 3.52 -0.09 -14.15
C ASN A 114 4.08 -1.51 -14.28
N GLN A 115 5.26 -1.79 -13.73
CA GLN A 115 5.85 -3.12 -13.80
C GLN A 115 4.98 -4.15 -13.06
N ARG A 116 4.52 -3.81 -11.85
CA ARG A 116 3.64 -4.69 -11.08
C ARG A 116 2.28 -4.88 -11.74
N TYR A 117 1.80 -3.87 -12.47
CA TYR A 117 0.58 -3.97 -13.27
C TYR A 117 0.71 -5.05 -14.35
N LEU A 118 1.79 -4.99 -15.14
CA LEU A 118 2.09 -5.95 -16.21
C LEU A 118 2.25 -7.37 -15.64
N ASP A 119 2.92 -7.50 -14.50
CA ASP A 119 3.16 -8.79 -13.84
C ASP A 119 1.95 -9.29 -13.02
N LYS A 120 0.83 -8.55 -13.00
CA LYS A 120 -0.37 -8.83 -12.18
C LYS A 120 -0.07 -8.99 -10.68
N ARG A 121 0.94 -8.29 -10.15
CA ARG A 121 1.40 -8.35 -8.75
C ARG A 121 0.69 -7.32 -7.86
N PHE A 122 -0.61 -7.50 -7.67
CA PHE A 122 -1.48 -6.49 -7.05
C PHE A 122 -1.56 -6.57 -5.53
N LEU A 123 -0.93 -7.56 -4.89
CA LEU A 123 -0.86 -7.61 -3.43
C LEU A 123 0.03 -6.47 -2.91
N MET A 124 -0.62 -5.32 -2.75
CA MET A 124 -0.02 -4.05 -2.40
C MET A 124 -0.90 -3.29 -1.41
N PHE A 125 -0.26 -2.58 -0.50
CA PHE A 125 -0.89 -1.63 0.39
C PHE A 125 -0.30 -0.25 0.12
N VAL A 126 -1.15 0.79 0.09
CA VAL A 126 -0.73 2.17 -0.15
C VAL A 126 -1.49 3.10 0.77
N THR A 127 -0.80 4.07 1.36
CA THR A 127 -1.40 5.25 1.96
C THR A 127 -1.08 6.50 1.14
N THR A 128 -1.99 7.48 1.16
CA THR A 128 -1.73 8.81 0.60
C THR A 128 -2.64 9.84 1.27
N ASN A 129 -2.23 11.10 1.31
CA ASN A 129 -3.12 12.22 1.65
C ASN A 129 -3.74 12.87 0.40
N LEU A 130 -3.36 12.42 -0.80
CA LEU A 130 -3.81 13.00 -2.05
C LEU A 130 -5.15 12.41 -2.49
N SER A 131 -6.06 13.30 -2.87
CA SER A 131 -7.28 12.95 -3.59
C SER A 131 -6.96 12.39 -4.99
N PRO A 132 -7.91 11.69 -5.65
CA PRO A 132 -7.70 11.19 -7.02
C PRO A 132 -7.29 12.26 -8.03
N SER A 133 -7.82 13.49 -7.92
CA SER A 133 -7.44 14.61 -8.80
C SER A 133 -6.02 15.09 -8.53
N GLN A 134 -5.60 15.19 -7.26
CA GLN A 134 -4.23 15.56 -6.91
C GLN A 134 -3.21 14.49 -7.33
N ILE A 135 -3.59 13.22 -7.31
CA ILE A 135 -2.77 12.14 -7.87
C ILE A 135 -2.59 12.31 -9.38
N GLU A 136 -3.68 12.63 -10.09
CA GLU A 136 -3.65 12.87 -11.54
C GLU A 136 -2.79 14.07 -11.89
N GLU A 137 -2.93 15.18 -11.16
CA GLU A 137 -2.10 16.38 -11.33
C GLU A 137 -0.62 16.09 -11.08
N ARG A 138 -0.30 15.35 -10.01
CA ARG A 138 1.09 15.10 -9.59
C ARG A 138 1.80 14.07 -10.46
N TYR A 139 1.12 13.01 -10.87
CA TYR A 139 1.75 11.85 -11.50
C TYR A 139 1.24 11.55 -12.92
N GLY A 140 0.22 12.28 -13.38
CA GLY A 140 -0.46 12.05 -14.63
C GLY A 140 -1.53 10.96 -14.56
N ASP A 141 -2.38 10.94 -15.58
CA ASP A 141 -3.54 10.04 -15.70
C ASP A 141 -3.16 8.56 -15.68
N ARG A 142 -1.97 8.19 -16.18
CA ARG A 142 -1.50 6.80 -16.17
C ARG A 142 -1.38 6.25 -14.74
N VAL A 143 -0.76 6.99 -13.82
CA VAL A 143 -0.61 6.54 -12.43
C VAL A 143 -1.97 6.49 -11.74
N ARG A 144 -2.82 7.49 -11.95
CA ARG A 144 -4.18 7.54 -11.42
C ARG A 144 -5.00 6.31 -11.86
N ASN A 145 -4.97 5.95 -13.14
CA ASN A 145 -5.68 4.78 -13.65
C ASN A 145 -5.13 3.47 -13.08
N ARG A 146 -3.81 3.31 -13.00
CA ARG A 146 -3.21 2.11 -12.36
C ARG A 146 -3.60 1.97 -10.90
N LEU A 147 -3.61 3.07 -10.14
CA LEU A 147 -4.09 3.06 -8.76
C LEU A 147 -5.57 2.69 -8.64
N LYS A 148 -6.43 3.13 -9.58
CA LYS A 148 -7.85 2.74 -9.63
C LYS A 148 -8.04 1.26 -9.98
N GLU A 149 -7.25 0.73 -10.90
CA GLU A 149 -7.34 -0.65 -11.37
C GLU A 149 -6.77 -1.64 -10.36
N MET A 150 -5.63 -1.33 -9.74
CA MET A 150 -4.89 -2.25 -8.89
C MET A 150 -5.39 -2.30 -7.43
N PHE A 151 -6.20 -1.34 -6.98
CA PHE A 151 -6.55 -1.21 -5.57
C PHE A 151 -8.05 -1.11 -5.31
N ASN A 152 -8.46 -1.67 -4.17
CA ASN A 152 -9.67 -1.29 -3.47
C ASN A 152 -9.38 0.03 -2.75
N VAL A 153 -10.12 1.08 -3.11
CA VAL A 153 -9.89 2.44 -2.62
C VAL A 153 -10.84 2.72 -1.45
N MET A 154 -10.30 3.12 -0.31
CA MET A 154 -11.07 3.52 0.87
C MET A 154 -10.66 4.92 1.32
N SER A 155 -11.67 5.78 1.53
CA SER A 155 -11.46 7.10 2.11
C SER A 155 -11.50 7.01 3.63
N MET A 156 -10.54 7.63 4.30
CA MET A 156 -10.49 7.77 5.75
C MET A 156 -10.74 9.23 6.12
N GLN A 157 -11.86 9.46 6.79
CA GLN A 157 -12.27 10.76 7.30
C GLN A 157 -12.37 10.70 8.83
N GLY A 158 -12.14 11.83 9.49
CA GLY A 158 -12.26 11.95 10.94
C GLY A 158 -11.18 12.85 11.54
N GLU A 159 -11.35 13.17 12.81
CA GLU A 159 -10.41 13.99 13.56
C GLU A 159 -9.03 13.33 13.67
N SER A 160 -7.99 14.16 13.71
CA SER A 160 -6.63 13.69 13.95
C SER A 160 -6.57 13.00 15.31
N ARG A 161 -6.08 11.75 15.31
CA ARG A 161 -5.80 10.98 16.53
C ARG A 161 -4.35 11.16 17.00
N ARG A 162 -3.63 12.15 16.47
CA ARG A 162 -2.32 12.57 16.97
C ARG A 162 -2.54 13.57 18.11
N TYR A 163 -1.99 13.26 19.27
CA TYR A 163 -1.95 14.14 20.44
C TYR A 163 -0.91 15.25 20.26
#